data_AF-A0A1Y2LS00-F1
#
_entry.id   AF-A0A1Y2LS00-F1
#
_cell.length_a   1.000
_cell.length_b   1.000
_cell.length_c   1.000
_cell.angle_alpha   90.00
_cell.angle_beta   90.00
_cell.angle_gamma   90.00
#
_symmetry.space_group_name_H-M   'P 1'
#
loop_
_entity.id
_entity.type
_entity.pdbx_description
1 polymer ?
#
loop_
_entity_poly.entity_id
_entity_poly.type
_entity_poly.pdbx_seq_one_letter_code
_entity_poly.pdbx_strand_id
1 'polypeptide(L)'
;MSETFIIDRCPADWDSLDAHNAFIASDPYGPFLERLRPLFDGAPQLFHIKLPTSPSPSPFDAPVTECISLYFPPSIEESTYDKSFANFVAAAEKVQGSGAEGLVGGWGVEAQKFEGEGDEMKLFGGFIGWPSVQRHVEFRGREEFPEVVAHLREGVEKVKVHHVAFKRFEA
;
A
#
# COMPACT_ATOMS: atom_id res chain seq x y z
N MET A 1 -22.91 -5.73 -13.47
CA MET A 1 -21.64 -6.32 -13.92
C MET A 1 -20.58 -5.32 -13.55
N SER A 2 -19.87 -5.50 -12.43
CA SER A 2 -18.78 -4.59 -12.05
C SER A 2 -17.49 -5.13 -12.65
N GLU A 3 -16.88 -4.39 -13.55
CA GLU A 3 -15.55 -4.68 -14.07
C GLU A 3 -14.55 -4.51 -12.91
N THR A 4 -13.94 -5.62 -12.50
CA THR A 4 -12.84 -5.62 -11.54
C THR A 4 -11.57 -5.33 -12.31
N PHE A 5 -11.14 -4.07 -12.30
CA PHE A 5 -9.78 -3.71 -12.71
C PHE A 5 -8.81 -4.30 -11.67
N ILE A 6 -8.05 -5.33 -12.06
CA ILE A 6 -6.97 -5.86 -11.22
C ILE A 6 -5.80 -4.90 -11.38
N ILE A 7 -5.69 -3.94 -10.48
CA ILE A 7 -4.47 -3.15 -10.32
C ILE A 7 -3.54 -4.01 -9.48
N ASP A 8 -2.77 -4.86 -10.16
CA ASP A 8 -1.92 -5.86 -9.53
C ASP A 8 -0.67 -5.17 -8.93
N ARG A 9 -0.83 -4.63 -7.72
CA ARG A 9 0.31 -4.24 -6.89
C ARG A 9 0.74 -5.46 -6.08
N CYS A 10 1.65 -6.25 -6.65
CA CYS A 10 2.33 -7.34 -5.96
C CYS A 10 3.56 -6.76 -5.22
N PRO A 11 3.55 -6.63 -3.89
CA PRO A 11 4.72 -6.20 -3.14
C PRO A 11 5.77 -7.30 -3.22
N ALA A 12 6.93 -6.94 -3.73
CA ALA A 12 8.14 -7.76 -3.70
C ALA A 12 9.10 -7.12 -2.70
N ASP A 13 9.56 -7.90 -1.74
CA ASP A 13 10.59 -7.46 -0.81
C ASP A 13 11.96 -7.55 -1.51
N TRP A 14 12.72 -6.46 -1.42
CA TRP A 14 14.03 -6.33 -2.06
C TRP A 14 15.03 -5.84 -1.03
N ASP A 15 16.20 -6.50 -0.97
CA ASP A 15 17.29 -6.11 -0.07
C ASP A 15 17.72 -4.64 -0.25
N SER A 16 17.62 -4.14 -1.47
CA SER A 16 17.86 -2.73 -1.80
C SER A 16 17.24 -2.33 -3.15
N LEU A 17 17.10 -1.03 -3.38
CA LEU A 17 16.73 -0.48 -4.68
C LEU A 17 17.69 -0.93 -5.79
N ASP A 18 18.99 -0.97 -5.50
CA ASP A 18 20.02 -1.39 -6.46
C ASP A 18 19.87 -2.86 -6.84
N ALA A 19 19.47 -3.72 -5.89
CA ALA A 19 19.20 -5.13 -6.17
C ALA A 19 18.03 -5.31 -7.15
N HIS A 20 16.94 -4.56 -6.96
CA HIS A 20 15.82 -4.58 -7.89
C HIS A 20 16.21 -4.03 -9.27
N ASN A 21 16.93 -2.92 -9.32
CA ASN A 21 17.40 -2.34 -10.58
C ASN A 21 18.34 -3.30 -11.34
N ALA A 22 19.21 -4.02 -10.62
CA ALA A 22 20.05 -5.05 -11.19
C ALA A 22 19.23 -6.22 -11.77
N PHE A 23 18.14 -6.62 -11.10
CA PHE A 23 17.22 -7.61 -11.64
C PHE A 23 16.53 -7.11 -12.93
N ILE A 24 16.01 -5.88 -12.95
CA ILE A 24 15.40 -5.28 -14.16
C ILE A 24 16.40 -5.28 -15.33
N ALA A 25 17.67 -4.98 -15.05
CA ALA A 25 18.74 -4.97 -16.05
C ALA A 25 19.24 -6.35 -16.48
N SER A 26 18.77 -7.44 -15.86
CA SER A 26 19.27 -8.79 -16.11
C SER A 26 18.55 -9.51 -17.26
N ASP A 27 19.25 -10.43 -17.93
CA ASP A 27 18.70 -11.21 -19.05
C ASP A 27 17.36 -11.93 -18.74
N PRO A 28 17.13 -12.47 -17.51
CA PRO A 28 15.85 -13.10 -17.17
C PRO A 28 14.64 -12.16 -17.11
N TYR A 29 14.84 -10.84 -16.97
CA TYR A 29 13.74 -9.90 -16.74
C TYR A 29 12.78 -9.80 -17.93
N GLY A 30 13.31 -9.69 -19.16
CA GLY A 30 12.48 -9.63 -20.37
C GLY A 30 11.55 -10.85 -20.50
N PRO A 31 12.08 -12.09 -20.50
CA PRO A 31 11.26 -13.29 -20.49
C PRO A 31 10.29 -13.40 -19.31
N PHE A 32 10.66 -12.88 -18.13
CA PHE A 32 9.77 -12.82 -16.98
C PHE A 32 8.58 -11.87 -17.23
N LEU A 33 8.84 -10.65 -17.70
CA LEU A 33 7.81 -9.66 -17.98
C LEU A 33 6.85 -10.12 -19.09
N GLU A 34 7.36 -10.76 -20.15
CA GLU A 34 6.50 -11.30 -21.22
C GLU A 34 5.53 -12.38 -20.72
N ARG A 35 5.90 -13.16 -19.70
CA ARG A 35 4.98 -14.13 -19.08
C ARG A 35 3.87 -13.46 -18.29
N LEU A 36 4.14 -12.29 -17.72
CA LEU A 36 3.16 -11.52 -16.94
C LEU A 36 2.29 -10.60 -17.80
N ARG A 37 2.79 -10.17 -18.97
CA ARG A 37 2.12 -9.22 -19.88
C ARG A 37 0.64 -9.54 -20.16
N PRO A 38 0.22 -10.81 -20.35
CA PRO A 38 -1.19 -11.13 -20.58
C PRO A 38 -2.11 -10.89 -19.37
N LEU A 39 -1.55 -10.69 -18.18
CA LEU A 39 -2.29 -10.42 -16.94
C LEU A 39 -2.54 -8.92 -16.71
N PHE A 40 -1.92 -8.05 -17.50
CA PHE A 40 -1.99 -6.61 -17.32
C PHE A 40 -2.76 -5.94 -18.45
N ASP A 41 -3.62 -4.98 -18.09
CA ASP A 41 -4.31 -4.10 -19.05
C ASP A 41 -3.38 -3.03 -19.65
N GLY A 42 -2.10 -3.00 -19.24
CA GLY A 42 -1.10 -2.03 -19.70
C GLY A 42 0.28 -2.29 -19.11
N ALA A 43 1.20 -1.34 -19.31
CA ALA A 43 2.51 -1.42 -18.68
C ALA A 43 2.38 -1.31 -17.15
N PRO A 44 3.03 -2.18 -16.35
CA PRO A 44 2.96 -2.10 -14.90
C PRO A 44 3.64 -0.81 -14.41
N GLN A 45 3.02 -0.16 -13.43
CA GLN A 45 3.61 0.98 -12.74
C GLN A 45 4.34 0.47 -11.49
N LEU A 46 5.67 0.59 -11.49
CA LEU A 46 6.53 0.18 -10.37
C LEU A 46 6.96 1.42 -9.59
N PHE A 47 6.95 1.31 -8.26
CA PHE A 47 7.46 2.32 -7.33
C PHE A 47 7.86 1.60 -6.05
N HIS A 48 8.74 2.21 -5.26
CA HIS A 48 9.27 1.60 -4.04
C HIS A 48 8.75 2.31 -2.81
N ILE A 49 8.41 1.56 -1.77
CA ILE A 49 8.04 2.10 -0.46
C ILE A 49 9.07 1.63 0.57
N LYS A 50 9.56 2.55 1.40
CA LYS A 50 10.43 2.23 2.53
C LYS A 50 9.58 1.78 3.72
N LEU A 51 9.58 0.48 4.01
CA LEU A 51 8.91 -0.08 5.18
C LEU A 51 9.94 -0.45 6.26
N PRO A 52 9.55 -0.48 7.55
CA PRO A 52 10.37 -1.05 8.60
C PRO A 52 10.63 -2.55 8.33
N THR A 53 11.82 -3.02 8.67
CA THR A 53 12.19 -4.43 8.52
C THR A 53 11.31 -5.31 9.40
N SER A 54 10.59 -6.25 8.79
CA SER A 54 9.75 -7.25 9.47
C SER A 54 8.69 -6.64 10.43
N PRO A 55 7.64 -5.99 9.91
CA PRO A 55 6.54 -5.52 10.75
C PRO A 55 5.90 -6.71 11.48
N SER A 56 5.61 -6.54 12.77
CA SER A 56 5.00 -7.59 13.61
C SER A 56 3.83 -7.00 14.42
N PRO A 57 2.58 -7.49 14.24
CA PRO A 57 2.17 -8.48 13.22
C PRO A 57 2.28 -7.91 11.80
N SER A 58 2.68 -8.76 10.85
CA SER A 58 2.83 -8.37 9.46
C SER A 58 1.45 -8.30 8.79
N PRO A 59 1.04 -7.16 8.21
CA PRO A 59 -0.22 -7.06 7.50
C PRO A 59 -0.27 -7.92 6.22
N PHE A 60 0.89 -8.41 5.76
CA PHE A 60 1.02 -9.25 4.57
C PHE A 60 0.76 -10.74 4.85
N ASP A 61 0.72 -11.14 6.13
CA ASP A 61 0.37 -12.50 6.54
C ASP A 61 -1.14 -12.68 6.76
N ALA A 62 -1.90 -11.59 6.75
CA ALA A 62 -3.35 -11.61 6.89
C ALA A 62 -4.04 -12.20 5.64
N PRO A 63 -5.24 -12.81 5.77
CA PRO A 63 -5.98 -13.34 4.62
C PRO A 63 -6.26 -12.31 3.52
N VAL A 64 -6.42 -11.05 3.90
CA VAL A 64 -6.58 -9.90 2.99
C VAL A 64 -5.75 -8.75 3.51
N THR A 65 -4.97 -8.11 2.64
CA THR A 65 -4.30 -6.85 2.94
C THR A 65 -5.00 -5.72 2.21
N GLU A 66 -5.37 -4.66 2.93
CA GLU A 66 -5.73 -3.37 2.35
C GLU A 66 -4.45 -2.61 1.99
N CYS A 67 -4.28 -2.29 0.72
CA CYS A 67 -3.19 -1.47 0.21
C CYS A 67 -3.72 -0.06 -0.09
N ILE A 68 -3.16 0.92 0.60
CA ILE A 68 -3.56 2.32 0.57
C ILE A 68 -2.43 3.12 -0.06
N SER A 69 -2.74 3.89 -1.10
CA SER A 69 -1.84 4.88 -1.70
C SER A 69 -2.37 6.26 -1.39
N LEU A 70 -1.59 7.04 -0.67
CA LEU A 70 -1.91 8.40 -0.27
C LEU A 70 -0.96 9.35 -1.00
N TYR A 71 -1.54 10.26 -1.79
CA TYR A 71 -0.80 11.20 -2.60
C TYR A 71 -0.88 12.58 -1.97
N PHE A 72 0.27 13.21 -1.86
CA PHE A 72 0.48 14.50 -1.21
C PHE A 72 1.12 15.49 -2.17
N PRO A 73 0.94 16.80 -1.94
CA PRO A 73 1.68 17.81 -2.68
C PRO A 73 3.19 17.60 -2.49
N PRO A 74 4.04 17.92 -3.48
CA PRO A 74 5.49 17.82 -3.37
C PRO A 74 6.10 18.57 -2.18
N SER A 75 5.41 19.62 -1.72
CA SER A 75 5.81 20.49 -0.61
C SER A 75 5.55 19.91 0.79
N ILE A 76 4.96 18.71 0.92
CA ILE A 76 4.71 18.13 2.23
C ILE A 76 6.03 17.77 2.94
N GLU A 77 6.12 18.19 4.20
CA GLU A 77 7.15 17.75 5.13
C GLU A 77 6.78 16.36 5.67
N GLU A 78 7.57 15.35 5.33
CA GLU A 78 7.30 13.93 5.65
C GLU A 78 7.09 13.73 7.16
N SER A 79 7.95 14.37 7.97
CA SER A 79 7.88 14.34 9.44
C SER A 79 6.57 14.88 10.02
N THR A 80 5.84 15.72 9.27
CA THR A 80 4.52 16.21 9.69
C THR A 80 3.50 15.10 9.56
N TYR A 81 3.47 14.43 8.40
CA TYR A 81 2.52 13.35 8.17
C TYR A 81 2.89 12.07 8.92
N ASP A 82 4.18 11.81 9.17
CA ASP A 82 4.62 10.70 10.04
C ASP A 82 3.96 10.75 11.42
N LYS A 83 3.82 11.96 12.00
CA LYS A 83 3.10 12.16 13.26
C LYS A 83 1.61 11.86 13.13
N SER A 84 1.01 12.27 12.02
CA SER A 84 -0.41 11.98 11.76
C SER A 84 -0.64 10.49 11.57
N PHE A 85 0.26 9.80 10.86
CA PHE A 85 0.21 8.36 10.69
C PHE A 85 0.41 7.63 12.03
N ALA A 86 1.33 8.09 12.89
CA ALA A 86 1.48 7.55 14.24
C ALA A 86 0.19 7.73 15.08
N ASN A 87 -0.50 8.86 14.96
CA ASN A 87 -1.78 9.08 15.61
C ASN A 87 -2.88 8.15 15.06
N PHE A 88 -2.90 7.92 13.74
CA PHE A 88 -3.79 6.96 13.10
C PHE A 88 -3.59 5.55 13.67
N VAL A 89 -2.35 5.07 13.76
CA VAL A 89 -2.01 3.77 14.36
C VAL A 89 -2.49 3.71 15.81
N ALA A 90 -2.14 4.71 16.63
CA ALA A 90 -2.52 4.75 18.03
C ALA A 90 -4.03 4.84 18.26
N ALA A 91 -4.77 5.48 17.36
CA ALA A 91 -6.23 5.54 17.41
C ALA A 91 -6.86 4.21 16.98
N ALA A 92 -6.35 3.59 15.91
CA ALA A 92 -6.83 2.30 15.42
C ALA A 92 -6.64 1.18 16.45
N GLU A 93 -5.51 1.16 17.17
CA GLU A 93 -5.22 0.20 18.25
C GLU A 93 -6.20 0.29 19.43
N LYS A 94 -6.79 1.47 19.67
CA LYS A 94 -7.77 1.68 20.76
C LYS A 94 -9.16 1.18 20.39
N VAL A 95 -9.46 0.98 19.11
CA VAL A 95 -10.78 0.52 18.68
C VAL A 95 -10.92 -0.98 18.99
N GLN A 96 -11.64 -1.28 20.07
CA GLN A 96 -11.86 -2.65 20.50
C GLN A 96 -12.60 -3.46 19.44
N GLY A 97 -12.01 -4.61 19.08
CA GLY A 97 -12.58 -5.49 18.06
C GLY A 97 -12.53 -4.91 16.65
N SER A 98 -11.57 -4.02 16.35
CA SER A 98 -11.31 -3.59 14.97
C SER A 98 -11.14 -4.80 14.05
N GLY A 99 -10.44 -5.84 14.53
CA GLY A 99 -10.16 -7.05 13.77
C GLY A 99 -9.02 -6.88 12.76
N ALA A 100 -8.28 -5.77 12.82
CA ALA A 100 -7.09 -5.58 11.99
C ALA A 100 -5.94 -6.50 12.48
N GLU A 101 -5.23 -7.09 11.53
CA GLU A 101 -4.16 -8.08 11.74
C GLU A 101 -2.81 -7.51 11.27
N GLY A 102 -2.43 -6.38 11.84
CA GLY A 102 -1.20 -5.66 11.49
C GLY A 102 -1.43 -4.43 10.64
N LEU A 103 -0.50 -3.50 10.76
CA LEU A 103 -0.53 -2.21 10.10
C LEU A 103 0.90 -1.73 9.90
N VAL A 104 1.26 -1.39 8.67
CA VAL A 104 2.54 -0.74 8.38
C VAL A 104 2.35 0.34 7.33
N GLY A 105 3.22 1.34 7.31
CA GLY A 105 3.24 2.32 6.23
C GLY A 105 4.61 2.95 6.08
N GLY A 106 4.80 3.64 4.96
CA GLY A 106 6.04 4.33 4.67
C GLY A 106 6.00 5.17 3.41
N TRP A 107 7.04 5.97 3.23
CA TRP A 107 7.19 6.87 2.09
C TRP A 107 7.71 6.16 0.85
N GLY A 108 7.20 6.61 -0.29
CA GLY A 108 7.74 6.30 -1.60
C GLY A 108 9.17 6.79 -1.76
N VAL A 109 9.98 6.06 -2.52
CA VAL A 109 11.34 6.52 -2.88
C VAL A 109 11.27 7.55 -4.00
N GLU A 110 10.38 7.33 -4.97
CA GLU A 110 10.18 8.20 -6.12
C GLU A 110 8.94 9.09 -5.95
N ALA A 111 8.98 10.26 -6.60
CA ALA A 111 7.75 11.00 -6.86
C ALA A 111 6.86 10.22 -7.85
N GLN A 112 5.55 10.32 -7.69
CA GLN A 112 4.58 9.54 -8.45
C GLN A 112 3.52 10.45 -9.05
N LYS A 113 3.03 10.09 -10.23
CA LYS A 113 1.85 10.72 -10.83
C LYS A 113 0.61 9.94 -10.44
N PHE A 114 -0.48 10.64 -10.13
CA PHE A 114 -1.73 9.97 -9.82
C PHE A 114 -2.28 9.30 -11.08
N GLU A 115 -2.35 7.96 -11.07
CA GLU A 115 -2.79 7.14 -12.21
C GLU A 115 -1.94 7.33 -13.48
N GLY A 116 -0.67 7.74 -13.31
CA GLY A 116 0.25 8.00 -14.42
C GLY A 116 0.07 9.37 -15.08
N GLU A 117 -0.87 10.18 -14.60
CA GLU A 117 -1.21 11.48 -15.19
C GLU A 117 -0.98 12.66 -14.23
N GLY A 118 -0.83 13.85 -14.81
CA GLY A 118 -0.72 15.10 -14.06
C GLY A 118 0.66 15.36 -13.44
N ASP A 119 0.64 16.16 -12.38
CA ASP A 119 1.83 16.60 -11.65
C ASP A 119 2.40 15.48 -10.78
N GLU A 120 3.71 15.56 -10.54
CA GLU A 120 4.39 14.69 -9.59
C GLU A 120 3.92 14.98 -8.17
N MET A 121 3.72 13.93 -7.39
CA MET A 121 3.21 13.94 -6.02
C MET A 121 4.10 13.07 -5.14
N LYS A 122 4.18 13.38 -3.84
CA LYS A 122 4.76 12.43 -2.89
C LYS A 122 3.76 11.32 -2.60
N LEU A 123 4.23 10.08 -2.53
CA LEU A 123 3.41 8.91 -2.22
C LEU A 123 3.75 8.40 -0.82
N PHE A 124 2.73 8.13 -0.01
CA PHE A 124 2.82 7.28 1.17
C PHE A 124 2.00 6.02 0.93
N GLY A 125 2.60 4.86 1.20
CA GLY A 125 1.92 3.57 1.15
C GLY A 125 1.54 3.09 2.54
N GLY A 126 0.27 2.77 2.76
CA GLY A 126 -0.23 2.12 3.96
C GLY A 126 -0.72 0.70 3.67
N PHE A 127 -0.49 -0.22 4.58
CA PHE A 127 -0.88 -1.62 4.46
C PHE A 127 -1.53 -2.08 5.76
N ILE A 128 -2.74 -2.64 5.68
CA ILE A 128 -3.51 -3.09 6.84
C ILE A 128 -3.96 -4.53 6.61
N GLY A 129 -3.65 -5.42 7.55
CA GLY A 129 -4.09 -6.80 7.51
C GLY A 129 -5.54 -6.91 7.97
N TRP A 130 -6.33 -7.73 7.29
CA TRP A 130 -7.73 -7.99 7.59
C TRP A 130 -8.06 -9.48 7.42
N PRO A 131 -8.91 -10.05 8.30
CA PRO A 131 -9.41 -11.41 8.13
C PRO A 131 -10.26 -11.58 6.86
N SER A 132 -10.88 -10.49 6.39
CA SER A 132 -11.62 -10.41 5.12
C SER A 132 -11.94 -8.96 4.77
N VAL A 133 -12.28 -8.71 3.49
CA VAL A 133 -12.82 -7.41 3.05
C VAL A 133 -14.06 -7.01 3.86
N GLN A 134 -14.92 -7.97 4.22
CA GLN A 134 -16.12 -7.71 5.01
C GLN A 134 -15.80 -7.18 6.41
N ARG A 135 -14.74 -7.69 7.06
CA ARG A 135 -14.29 -7.18 8.36
C ARG A 135 -13.84 -5.72 8.29
N HIS A 136 -13.10 -5.36 7.24
CA HIS A 136 -12.78 -3.96 6.98
C HIS A 136 -14.05 -3.11 6.80
N VAL A 137 -15.03 -3.58 6.02
CA VAL A 137 -16.30 -2.85 5.82
C VAL A 137 -17.08 -2.69 7.12
N GLU A 138 -17.12 -3.71 7.97
CA GLU A 138 -17.73 -3.63 9.31
C GLU A 138 -17.01 -2.60 10.20
N PHE A 139 -15.68 -2.57 10.18
CA PHE A 139 -14.89 -1.57 10.90
C PHE A 139 -15.22 -0.14 10.43
N ARG A 140 -15.39 0.08 9.13
CA ARG A 140 -15.82 1.38 8.57
C ARG A 140 -17.20 1.85 9.05
N GLY A 141 -18.06 0.93 9.47
CA GLY A 141 -19.40 1.24 10.00
C GLY A 141 -19.42 1.63 11.47
N ARG A 142 -18.27 1.60 12.16
CA ARG A 142 -18.16 1.95 13.58
C ARG A 142 -18.18 3.45 13.80
N GLU A 143 -18.62 3.86 14.99
CA GLU A 143 -18.72 5.27 15.39
C GLU A 143 -17.34 5.93 15.49
N GLU A 144 -16.31 5.18 15.86
CA GLU A 144 -14.93 5.65 16.01
C GLU A 144 -14.20 5.83 14.67
N PHE A 145 -14.70 5.22 13.59
CA PHE A 145 -14.01 5.20 12.30
C PHE A 145 -13.70 6.61 11.73
N PRO A 146 -14.63 7.60 11.76
CA PRO A 146 -14.34 8.94 11.25
C PRO A 146 -13.19 9.63 11.98
N GLU A 147 -13.08 9.46 13.30
CA GLU A 147 -12.00 10.02 14.10
C GLU A 147 -10.66 9.36 13.76
N VAL A 148 -10.65 8.03 13.66
CA VAL A 148 -9.45 7.27 13.29
C VAL A 148 -8.97 7.66 11.89
N VAL A 149 -9.86 7.63 10.88
CA VAL A 149 -9.48 7.88 9.49
C VAL A 149 -9.12 9.34 9.20
N ALA A 150 -9.55 10.29 10.05
CA ALA A 150 -9.15 11.69 9.93
C ALA A 150 -7.62 11.84 10.01
N HIS A 151 -6.98 11.14 10.95
CA HIS A 151 -5.51 11.13 11.07
C HIS A 151 -4.83 10.56 9.81
N LEU A 152 -5.40 9.53 9.19
CA LEU A 152 -4.85 8.95 7.96
C LEU A 152 -4.93 9.92 6.78
N ARG A 153 -5.99 10.75 6.72
CA ARG A 153 -6.30 11.65 5.61
C ARG A 153 -5.72 13.06 5.74
N GLU A 154 -5.06 13.37 6.85
CA GLU A 154 -4.44 14.69 7.08
C GLU A 154 -3.47 15.03 5.94
N GLY A 155 -3.73 16.15 5.24
CA GLY A 155 -2.88 16.63 4.13
C GLY A 155 -2.92 15.80 2.85
N VAL A 156 -3.73 14.74 2.77
CA VAL A 156 -3.87 13.89 1.58
C VAL A 156 -4.69 14.60 0.52
N GLU A 157 -4.17 14.70 -0.70
CA GLU A 157 -4.91 15.26 -1.84
C GLU A 157 -5.67 14.19 -2.62
N LYS A 158 -5.05 13.01 -2.80
CA LYS A 158 -5.67 11.89 -3.52
C LYS A 158 -5.40 10.57 -2.80
N VAL A 159 -6.36 9.66 -2.88
CA VAL A 159 -6.27 8.34 -2.24
C VAL A 159 -6.70 7.25 -3.20
N LYS A 160 -5.99 6.11 -3.14
CA LYS A 160 -6.36 4.88 -3.82
C LYS A 160 -6.30 3.73 -2.83
N VAL A 161 -7.33 2.89 -2.82
CA VAL A 161 -7.41 1.72 -1.94
C VAL A 161 -7.72 0.49 -2.78
N HIS A 162 -7.07 -0.62 -2.47
CA HIS A 162 -7.35 -1.94 -3.05
C HIS A 162 -7.14 -3.01 -1.98
N HIS A 163 -7.83 -4.14 -2.11
CA HIS A 163 -7.69 -5.29 -1.24
C HIS A 163 -7.04 -6.43 -2.02
N VAL A 164 -5.96 -6.98 -1.49
CA VAL A 164 -5.20 -8.05 -2.13
C VAL A 164 -5.10 -9.23 -1.18
N ALA A 165 -5.36 -10.44 -1.68
CA ALA A 165 -5.12 -11.67 -0.95
C ALA A 165 -3.72 -12.19 -1.34
N PHE A 166 -2.70 -11.77 -0.60
CA PHE A 166 -1.34 -12.23 -0.86
C PHE A 166 -1.22 -13.72 -0.62
N LYS A 167 -0.45 -14.38 -1.48
CA LYS A 167 -0.11 -15.79 -1.33
C LYS A 167 1.39 -15.91 -1.26
N ARG A 168 1.87 -16.63 -0.26
CA ARG A 168 3.26 -17.05 -0.21
C ARG A 168 3.51 -17.98 -1.39
N PHE A 169 4.54 -17.69 -2.17
CA PHE A 169 5.02 -18.62 -3.17
C PHE A 169 5.71 -19.79 -2.47
N GLU A 170 5.22 -21.00 -2.71
CA GLU A 170 5.85 -22.25 -2.29
C GLU A 170 6.47 -22.89 -3.53
N ALA A 171 7.78 -23.14 -3.48
CA ALA A 171 8.58 -23.71 -4.57
C ALA A 171 8.57 -25.24 -4.56
#